data_AF-A0A9W3XGM2-F1
#
_entry.id   AF-A0A9W3XGM2-F1
#
_cell.length_a   1.000
_cell.length_b   1.000
_cell.length_c   1.000
_cell.angle_alpha   90.00
_cell.angle_beta   90.00
_cell.angle_gamma   90.00
#
_symmetry.space_group_name_H-M   'P 1'
#
loop_
_entity.id
_entity.type
_entity.pdbx_description
1 polymer ?
#
loop_
_entity_poly.entity_id
_entity_poly.type
_entity_poly.pdbx_seq_one_letter_code
_entity_poly.pdbx_strand_id
1 'polypeptide(L)'
;MKKEISVIGVPMDLGQMRRGVDMGPSAIRYAGVIERIEEIGYDVKDMGDICIEREKEVDENTKLRNLTQVATVCNELASKVDHIIEEGRFPLVLGGDHSIAIGTLAGVAKHYKNLGVIWYDAHGDLNTEETSPSGNIHGMSLAASLGYGHSSLVDLYGAYPKVKKENVVIIGARALDEGEKTSFAMKVLKCSRCMKLIVWG
;
A
#
# COMPACT_ATOMS: atom_id res chain seq x y z
N MET A 1 -27.12 -1.86 12.99
CA MET A 1 -25.75 -1.54 13.46
C MET A 1 -25.13 -0.58 12.47
N LYS A 2 -24.57 0.54 12.94
CA LYS A 2 -23.72 1.39 12.09
C LYS A 2 -22.47 0.58 11.73
N LYS A 3 -22.01 0.69 10.48
CA LYS A 3 -20.73 0.10 10.09
C LYS A 3 -19.61 0.97 10.67
N GLU A 4 -18.59 0.33 11.22
CA GLU A 4 -17.50 0.98 11.93
C GLU A 4 -16.26 1.05 11.03
N ILE A 5 -15.63 2.23 10.97
CA ILE A 5 -14.40 2.49 10.22
C ILE A 5 -13.33 2.97 11.20
N SER A 6 -12.12 2.46 11.04
CA SER A 6 -10.94 3.01 11.70
C SER A 6 -10.03 3.63 10.64
N VAL A 7 -9.75 4.92 10.79
CA VAL A 7 -8.87 5.68 9.89
C VAL A 7 -7.47 5.69 10.47
N ILE A 8 -6.47 5.43 9.64
CA ILE A 8 -5.05 5.52 10.03
C ILE A 8 -4.28 6.23 8.93
N GLY A 9 -3.47 7.22 9.29
CA GLY A 9 -2.57 7.88 8.35
C GLY A 9 -1.17 7.29 8.38
N VAL A 10 -0.54 7.25 7.21
CA VAL A 10 0.83 6.76 7.04
C VAL A 10 1.56 7.77 6.15
N PRO A 11 2.16 8.83 6.73
CA PRO A 11 2.76 9.93 5.99
C PRO A 11 4.14 9.55 5.40
N MET A 12 4.21 8.42 4.68
CA MET A 12 5.44 7.85 4.14
C MET A 12 5.83 8.52 2.83
N ASP A 13 7.06 9.02 2.72
CA ASP A 13 7.66 9.52 1.47
C ASP A 13 9.02 8.87 1.18
N LEU A 14 9.28 7.70 1.77
CA LEU A 14 10.56 6.99 1.74
C LEU A 14 10.64 5.93 0.65
N GLY A 15 9.50 5.43 0.17
CA GLY A 15 9.45 4.44 -0.90
C GLY A 15 9.83 5.03 -2.26
N GLN A 16 9.82 6.36 -2.41
CA GLN A 16 10.21 7.11 -3.61
C GLN A 16 11.23 8.22 -3.30
N MET A 17 11.68 8.95 -4.34
CA MET A 17 12.59 10.10 -4.16
C MET A 17 11.87 11.45 -3.99
N ARG A 18 10.58 11.52 -4.33
CA ARG A 18 9.81 12.77 -4.24
C ARG A 18 9.23 12.94 -2.85
N ARG A 19 9.43 14.12 -2.28
CA ARG A 19 8.77 14.56 -1.05
C ARG A 19 7.40 15.14 -1.35
N GLY A 20 6.57 15.21 -0.31
CA GLY A 20 5.30 15.92 -0.32
C GLY A 20 4.08 15.00 -0.28
N VAL A 21 4.25 13.71 -0.59
CA VAL A 21 3.20 12.71 -0.35
C VAL A 21 3.00 12.44 1.14
N ASP A 22 4.00 12.73 1.99
CA ASP A 22 3.88 12.70 3.45
C ASP A 22 2.79 13.64 3.99
N MET A 23 2.46 14.70 3.25
CA MET A 23 1.36 15.60 3.60
C MET A 23 -0.03 15.05 3.23
N GLY A 24 -0.10 13.94 2.48
CA GLY A 24 -1.32 13.32 1.98
C GLY A 24 -2.37 13.05 3.07
N PRO A 25 -2.03 12.35 4.17
CA PRO A 25 -2.99 12.05 5.23
C PRO A 25 -3.58 13.31 5.86
N SER A 26 -2.76 14.33 6.10
CA SER A 26 -3.20 15.62 6.65
C SER A 26 -4.12 16.37 5.68
N ALA A 27 -3.77 16.42 4.40
CA ALA A 27 -4.57 17.08 3.37
C ALA A 27 -5.95 16.42 3.18
N ILE A 28 -6.01 15.09 3.21
CA ILE A 28 -7.27 14.35 3.11
C ILE A 28 -8.15 14.57 4.35
N ARG A 29 -7.55 14.59 5.55
CA ARG A 29 -8.27 14.97 6.78
C ARG A 29 -8.81 16.39 6.70
N TYR A 30 -7.98 17.34 6.28
CA TYR A 30 -8.38 18.74 6.11
C TYR A 30 -9.52 18.93 5.11
N ALA A 31 -9.61 18.06 4.09
CA ALA A 31 -10.71 18.05 3.13
C ALA A 31 -12.04 17.53 3.69
N GLY A 32 -12.09 17.11 4.96
CA GLY A 32 -13.30 16.72 5.68
C GLY A 32 -13.66 15.24 5.52
N VAL A 33 -12.68 14.34 5.37
CA VAL A 33 -12.96 12.91 5.15
C VAL A 33 -13.74 12.27 6.31
N ILE A 34 -13.45 12.66 7.55
CA ILE A 34 -14.07 12.08 8.75
C ILE A 34 -15.53 12.50 8.80
N GLU A 35 -15.79 13.80 8.72
CA GLU A 35 -17.11 14.40 8.74
C GLU A 35 -17.99 13.84 7.63
N ARG A 36 -17.44 13.68 6.41
CA ARG A 36 -18.19 13.10 5.29
C ARG A 36 -18.55 11.64 5.49
N ILE A 37 -17.69 10.83 6.12
CA ILE A 37 -17.97 9.42 6.40
C ILE A 37 -19.02 9.30 7.53
N GLU A 38 -18.94 10.16 8.54
CA GLU A 38 -19.93 10.23 9.62
C GLU A 38 -21.31 10.65 9.11
N GLU A 39 -21.37 11.65 8.22
CA GLU A 39 -22.60 12.13 7.58
C GLU A 39 -23.36 11.03 6.81
N ILE A 40 -22.63 10.11 6.17
CA ILE A 40 -23.23 8.96 5.46
C ILE A 40 -23.58 7.79 6.40
N GLY A 41 -23.46 7.98 7.71
CA GLY A 41 -24.01 7.09 8.74
C GLY A 41 -23.05 6.07 9.33
N TYR A 42 -21.74 6.21 9.10
CA TYR A 42 -20.72 5.34 9.70
C TYR A 42 -20.25 5.88 11.06
N ASP A 43 -19.70 4.99 11.89
CA ASP A 43 -18.95 5.37 13.09
C ASP A 43 -17.45 5.40 12.73
N VAL A 44 -16.78 6.52 12.97
CA VAL A 44 -15.38 6.72 12.55
C VAL A 44 -14.49 6.91 13.76
N LYS A 45 -13.41 6.12 13.83
CA LYS A 45 -12.35 6.25 14.82
C LYS A 45 -11.06 6.63 14.11
N ASP A 46 -10.62 7.88 14.24
CA ASP A 46 -9.31 8.29 13.73
C ASP A 46 -8.21 7.86 14.71
N MET A 47 -7.33 6.97 14.24
CA MET A 47 -6.22 6.41 15.00
C MET A 47 -4.97 7.29 14.97
N GLY A 48 -5.03 8.43 14.27
CA GLY A 48 -3.88 9.30 14.04
C GLY A 48 -2.93 8.73 12.98
N ASP A 49 -1.66 9.10 13.09
CA ASP A 49 -0.63 8.76 12.10
C ASP A 49 0.42 7.81 12.68
N ILE A 50 0.93 6.92 11.83
CA ILE A 50 2.14 6.16 12.13
C ILE A 50 3.33 7.12 12.15
N CYS A 51 4.18 7.00 13.17
CA CYS A 51 5.40 7.79 13.27
C CYS A 51 6.44 7.23 12.29
N ILE A 52 7.07 8.11 11.50
CA ILE A 52 8.06 7.71 10.52
C ILE A 52 9.38 8.41 10.85
N GLU A 53 10.37 7.61 11.23
CA GLU A 53 11.73 8.08 11.44
C GLU A 53 12.40 8.37 10.08
N ARG A 54 13.07 9.52 9.99
CA ARG A 54 13.53 10.11 8.71
C ARG A 54 15.03 9.95 8.48
N GLU A 55 15.63 8.88 8.98
CA GLU A 55 17.02 8.55 8.67
C GLU A 55 17.07 7.96 7.26
N LYS A 56 17.75 8.64 6.34
CA LYS A 56 17.90 8.16 4.97
C LYS A 56 19.02 7.15 4.92
N GLU A 57 18.69 5.93 4.52
CA GLU A 57 19.66 4.89 4.26
C GLU A 57 19.43 4.31 2.87
N VAL A 58 20.49 4.28 2.07
CA VAL A 58 20.51 3.43 0.88
C VAL A 58 21.33 2.22 1.28
N ASP A 59 20.71 1.05 1.26
CA ASP A 59 21.43 -0.19 1.50
C ASP A 59 22.28 -0.50 0.28
N GLU A 60 23.60 -0.33 0.42
CA GLU A 60 24.57 -0.58 -0.64
C GLU A 60 24.52 -2.02 -1.17
N ASN A 61 24.00 -2.97 -0.37
CA ASN A 61 23.92 -4.39 -0.74
C ASN A 61 22.69 -4.72 -1.57
N THR A 62 21.56 -4.03 -1.37
CA THR A 62 20.26 -4.42 -1.96
C THR A 62 19.79 -3.50 -3.08
N LYS A 63 20.48 -2.38 -3.36
CA LYS A 63 20.06 -1.30 -4.30
C LYS A 63 18.68 -0.70 -3.98
N LEU A 64 18.02 -1.18 -2.93
CA LEU A 64 16.72 -0.72 -2.46
C LEU A 64 16.91 0.48 -1.54
N ARG A 65 16.07 1.50 -1.72
CA ARG A 65 16.15 2.73 -0.93
C ARG A 65 15.30 2.61 0.32
N ASN A 66 15.88 2.97 1.46
CA ASN A 66 15.22 3.04 2.76
C ASN A 66 14.52 1.73 3.16
N LEU A 67 15.08 0.58 2.76
CA LEU A 67 14.47 -0.74 2.92
C LEU A 67 14.07 -1.03 4.37
N THR A 68 15.00 -0.78 5.30
CA THR A 68 14.78 -1.01 6.73
C THR A 68 13.63 -0.17 7.27
N GLN A 69 13.60 1.12 6.91
CA GLN A 69 12.58 2.07 7.34
C GLN A 69 11.21 1.72 6.76
N VAL A 70 11.14 1.44 5.46
CA VAL A 70 9.90 1.03 4.78
C VAL A 70 9.36 -0.27 5.38
N ALA A 71 10.21 -1.27 5.59
CA ALA A 71 9.82 -2.54 6.20
C ALA A 71 9.32 -2.35 7.64
N THR A 72 9.98 -1.50 8.43
CA THR A 72 9.58 -1.19 9.82
C THR A 72 8.20 -0.56 9.88
N VAL A 73 7.98 0.50 9.09
CA VAL A 73 6.69 1.20 9.01
C VAL A 73 5.58 0.27 8.49
N CYS A 74 5.87 -0.53 7.45
CA CYS A 74 4.91 -1.48 6.92
C CYS A 74 4.55 -2.58 7.94
N ASN A 75 5.50 -3.02 8.77
CA ASN A 75 5.23 -4.02 9.80
C ASN A 75 4.38 -3.45 10.95
N GLU A 76 4.63 -2.19 11.36
CA GLU A 76 3.76 -1.49 12.31
C GLU A 76 2.35 -1.31 11.73
N LEU A 77 2.24 -0.89 10.46
CA LEU A 77 0.97 -0.74 9.76
C LEU A 77 0.21 -2.06 9.68
N ALA A 78 0.89 -3.16 9.34
CA ALA A 78 0.29 -4.49 9.30
C ALA A 78 -0.30 -4.87 10.65
N SER A 79 0.44 -4.63 11.74
CA SER A 79 -0.04 -4.89 13.10
C SER A 79 -1.26 -4.05 13.49
N LYS A 80 -1.31 -2.77 13.10
CA LYS A 80 -2.46 -1.91 13.39
C LYS A 80 -3.69 -2.31 12.56
N VAL A 81 -3.49 -2.67 11.29
CA VAL A 81 -4.56 -3.14 10.41
C VAL A 81 -5.12 -4.49 10.86
N ASP A 82 -4.25 -5.42 11.28
CA ASP A 82 -4.65 -6.70 11.88
C ASP A 82 -5.60 -6.45 13.07
N HIS A 83 -5.18 -5.59 13.99
CA HIS A 83 -5.98 -5.26 15.18
C HIS A 83 -7.32 -4.59 14.85
N ILE A 84 -7.35 -3.67 13.86
CA ILE A 84 -8.60 -3.03 13.41
C ILE A 84 -9.60 -4.07 12.90
N ILE A 85 -9.14 -5.07 12.15
CA ILE A 85 -10.00 -6.14 11.62
C ILE A 85 -10.44 -7.09 12.74
N GLU A 86 -9.56 -7.39 13.71
CA GLU A 86 -9.92 -8.16 14.92
C GLU A 86 -11.00 -7.46 15.76
N GLU A 87 -11.00 -6.12 15.83
CA GLU A 87 -12.06 -5.31 16.43
C GLU A 87 -13.37 -5.30 15.61
N GLY A 88 -13.40 -5.93 14.43
CA GLY A 88 -14.57 -5.97 13.54
C GLY A 88 -14.79 -4.68 12.75
N ARG A 89 -13.79 -3.79 12.70
CA ARG A 89 -13.86 -2.48 12.04
C ARG A 89 -13.23 -2.53 10.65
N PHE A 90 -13.68 -1.66 9.75
CA PHE A 90 -13.10 -1.52 8.42
C PHE A 90 -11.86 -0.60 8.47
N PRO A 91 -10.66 -1.06 8.06
CA PRO A 91 -9.47 -0.23 8.00
C PRO A 91 -9.50 0.70 6.79
N LEU A 92 -9.41 2.01 7.03
CA LEU A 92 -9.20 3.03 6.00
C LEU A 92 -7.81 3.67 6.19
N VAL A 93 -6.87 3.28 5.33
CA VAL A 93 -5.49 3.77 5.38
C VAL A 93 -5.35 4.99 4.46
N LEU A 94 -4.87 6.10 5.01
CA LEU A 94 -4.53 7.32 4.27
C LEU A 94 -3.03 7.33 4.04
N GLY A 95 -2.62 7.38 2.77
CA GLY A 95 -1.23 7.20 2.39
C GLY A 95 -0.42 8.48 2.20
N GLY A 96 0.88 8.30 2.27
CA GLY A 96 1.83 8.91 1.36
C GLY A 96 2.12 7.96 0.19
N ASP A 97 3.36 7.56 -0.06
CA ASP A 97 3.67 6.69 -1.20
C ASP A 97 3.04 5.28 -1.12
N HIS A 98 2.93 4.62 -2.28
CA HIS A 98 2.21 3.36 -2.42
C HIS A 98 2.91 2.14 -1.79
N SER A 99 4.11 2.29 -1.20
CA SER A 99 4.75 1.18 -0.48
C SER A 99 3.99 0.77 0.80
N ILE A 100 3.15 1.66 1.34
CA ILE A 100 2.24 1.35 2.47
C ILE A 100 1.29 0.17 2.16
N ALA A 101 1.05 -0.13 0.89
CA ALA A 101 0.19 -1.25 0.50
C ALA A 101 0.76 -2.60 0.95
N ILE A 102 2.10 -2.71 1.09
CA ILE A 102 2.77 -3.91 1.63
C ILE A 102 2.26 -4.18 3.05
N GLY A 103 2.34 -3.18 3.94
CA GLY A 103 1.86 -3.30 5.31
C GLY A 103 0.35 -3.49 5.40
N THR A 104 -0.41 -2.74 4.58
CA THR A 104 -1.88 -2.84 4.56
C THR A 104 -2.34 -4.25 4.17
N LEU A 105 -1.84 -4.78 3.05
CA LEU A 105 -2.20 -6.12 2.58
C LEU A 105 -1.70 -7.21 3.52
N ALA A 106 -0.55 -7.02 4.16
CA ALA A 106 -0.05 -7.97 5.15
C ALA A 106 -0.95 -8.08 6.39
N GLY A 107 -1.48 -6.96 6.89
CA GLY A 107 -2.46 -6.96 7.99
C GLY A 107 -3.82 -7.54 7.58
N VAL A 108 -4.30 -7.25 6.36
CA VAL A 108 -5.59 -7.75 5.86
C VAL A 108 -5.55 -9.25 5.55
N ALA A 109 -4.49 -9.73 4.89
CA ALA A 109 -4.44 -11.07 4.30
C ALA A 109 -4.65 -12.21 5.31
N LYS A 110 -4.21 -12.02 6.56
CA LYS A 110 -4.39 -12.97 7.67
C LYS A 110 -5.86 -13.33 7.94
N HIS A 111 -6.80 -12.43 7.61
CA HIS A 111 -8.23 -12.58 7.88
C HIS A 111 -9.03 -13.20 6.73
N TYR A 112 -8.43 -13.36 5.54
CA TYR A 112 -9.15 -13.79 4.33
C TYR A 112 -8.41 -14.90 3.59
N LYS A 113 -9.04 -16.07 3.45
CA LYS A 113 -8.49 -17.19 2.66
C LYS A 113 -8.33 -16.87 1.17
N ASN A 114 -9.18 -16.01 0.63
CA ASN A 114 -9.20 -15.60 -0.77
C ASN A 114 -9.42 -14.07 -0.85
N LEU A 115 -8.44 -13.30 -0.39
CA LEU A 115 -8.44 -11.85 -0.55
C LEU A 115 -8.41 -11.48 -2.04
N GLY A 116 -9.28 -10.55 -2.43
CA GLY A 116 -9.29 -9.91 -3.74
C GLY A 116 -8.74 -8.49 -3.65
N VAL A 117 -7.98 -8.07 -4.67
CA VAL A 117 -7.36 -6.75 -4.73
C VAL A 117 -7.72 -6.06 -6.04
N ILE A 118 -8.27 -4.84 -5.92
CA ILE A 118 -8.44 -3.93 -7.05
C ILE A 118 -7.32 -2.90 -6.93
N TRP A 119 -6.35 -2.97 -7.84
CA TRP A 119 -5.22 -2.05 -7.88
C TRP A 119 -5.53 -0.91 -8.85
N TYR A 120 -5.88 0.25 -8.32
CA TYR A 120 -6.25 1.41 -9.14
C TYR A 120 -5.08 2.39 -9.22
N ASP A 121 -4.25 2.23 -10.25
CA ASP A 121 -3.02 3.02 -10.40
C ASP A 121 -2.70 3.25 -11.89
N ALA A 122 -1.93 4.31 -12.16
CA ALA A 122 -1.27 4.52 -13.44
C ALA A 122 -0.16 3.50 -13.72
N HIS A 123 0.46 2.97 -12.67
CA HIS A 123 1.56 2.00 -12.72
C HIS A 123 1.08 0.61 -12.32
N GLY A 124 1.95 -0.40 -12.52
CA GLY A 124 1.68 -1.76 -12.07
C GLY A 124 2.11 -1.99 -10.62
N ASP A 125 3.17 -1.30 -10.20
CA ASP A 125 3.91 -1.54 -8.96
C ASP A 125 4.37 -2.99 -8.82
N LEU A 126 4.74 -3.57 -9.97
CA LEU A 126 5.10 -4.97 -10.14
C LEU A 126 6.61 -5.17 -10.31
N ASN A 127 7.43 -4.14 -10.07
CA ASN A 127 8.87 -4.32 -10.13
C ASN A 127 9.40 -5.15 -8.94
N THR A 128 10.56 -5.77 -9.13
CA THR A 128 11.42 -6.30 -8.05
C THR A 128 12.71 -5.48 -7.97
N GLU A 129 13.57 -5.81 -7.01
CA GLU A 129 14.93 -5.26 -6.92
C GLU A 129 15.77 -5.51 -8.19
N GLU A 130 15.43 -6.55 -8.97
CA GLU A 130 16.13 -6.89 -10.22
C GLU A 130 15.61 -6.09 -11.42
N THR A 131 14.29 -5.85 -11.49
CA THR A 131 13.66 -5.21 -12.65
C THR A 131 13.56 -3.70 -12.52
N SER A 132 13.56 -3.17 -11.28
CA SER A 132 13.39 -1.75 -11.04
C SER A 132 14.56 -0.92 -11.57
N PRO A 133 14.31 0.11 -12.40
CA PRO A 133 15.36 1.03 -12.85
C PRO A 133 15.82 2.00 -11.75
N SER A 134 15.05 2.16 -10.66
CA SER A 134 15.27 3.20 -9.64
C SER A 134 15.62 2.67 -8.25
N GLY A 135 15.27 1.41 -7.95
CA GLY A 135 15.36 0.85 -6.60
C GLY A 135 14.31 1.40 -5.62
N ASN A 136 13.28 2.07 -6.15
CA ASN A 136 12.22 2.68 -5.34
C ASN A 136 11.15 1.63 -4.97
N ILE A 137 10.91 1.41 -3.68
CA ILE A 137 10.02 0.36 -3.16
C ILE A 137 8.53 0.62 -3.47
N HIS A 138 8.10 1.88 -3.65
CA HIS A 138 6.69 2.16 -4.00
C HIS A 138 6.26 1.48 -5.31
N GLY A 139 7.20 1.29 -6.26
CA GLY A 139 6.95 0.60 -7.53
C GLY A 139 7.05 -0.94 -7.44
N MET A 140 7.16 -1.49 -6.23
CA MET A 140 7.33 -2.93 -5.96
C MET A 140 6.25 -3.49 -5.03
N SER A 141 5.33 -2.65 -4.56
CA SER A 141 4.42 -2.98 -3.46
C SER A 141 3.45 -4.12 -3.81
N LEU A 142 2.96 -4.16 -5.05
CA LEU A 142 2.10 -5.25 -5.52
C LEU A 142 2.91 -6.54 -5.76
N ALA A 143 4.11 -6.44 -6.33
CA ALA A 143 5.00 -7.60 -6.49
C ALA A 143 5.34 -8.25 -5.14
N ALA A 144 5.74 -7.45 -4.14
CA ALA A 144 6.04 -7.93 -2.81
C ALA A 144 4.83 -8.64 -2.18
N SER A 145 3.64 -8.08 -2.34
CA SER A 145 2.38 -8.66 -1.85
C SER A 145 1.98 -9.96 -2.57
N LEU A 146 2.41 -10.14 -3.81
CA LEU A 146 2.26 -11.37 -4.59
C LEU A 146 3.33 -12.43 -4.26
N GLY A 147 4.32 -12.09 -3.42
CA GLY A 147 5.41 -12.98 -3.02
C GLY A 147 6.69 -12.85 -3.86
N TYR A 148 6.87 -11.74 -4.58
CA TYR A 148 8.02 -11.51 -5.46
C TYR A 148 8.83 -10.30 -4.99
N GLY A 149 10.13 -10.48 -4.81
CA GLY A 149 11.08 -9.43 -4.43
C GLY A 149 11.82 -9.75 -3.13
N HIS A 150 12.45 -8.73 -2.55
CA HIS A 150 13.29 -8.88 -1.37
C HIS A 150 12.54 -9.44 -0.15
N SER A 151 13.17 -10.37 0.58
CA SER A 151 12.55 -11.09 1.71
C SER A 151 12.04 -10.17 2.82
N SER A 152 12.73 -9.07 3.12
CA SER A 152 12.28 -8.07 4.10
C SER A 152 10.91 -7.44 3.78
N LEU A 153 10.47 -7.49 2.52
CA LEU A 153 9.17 -7.01 2.08
C LEU A 153 8.19 -8.16 1.86
N VAL A 154 8.65 -9.24 1.23
CA VAL A 154 7.84 -10.42 0.90
C VAL A 154 7.43 -11.19 2.15
N ASP A 155 8.29 -11.32 3.16
CA ASP A 155 8.01 -12.09 4.38
C ASP A 155 7.45 -11.21 5.51
N LEU A 156 7.14 -9.94 5.19
CA LEU A 156 6.60 -8.98 6.14
C LEU A 156 5.29 -9.50 6.74
N TYR A 157 5.21 -9.48 8.07
CA TYR A 157 4.08 -9.99 8.84
C TYR A 157 3.70 -11.45 8.53
N GLY A 158 4.68 -12.25 8.11
CA GLY A 158 4.56 -13.68 7.83
C GLY A 158 5.08 -14.09 6.45
N ALA A 159 5.77 -15.23 6.39
CA ALA A 159 6.41 -15.76 5.18
C ALA A 159 5.44 -16.50 4.25
N TYR A 160 4.54 -15.75 3.61
CA TYR A 160 3.60 -16.23 2.60
C TYR A 160 3.13 -15.08 1.69
N PRO A 161 2.63 -15.35 0.48
CA PRO A 161 2.04 -14.35 -0.40
C PRO A 161 0.73 -13.79 0.18
N LYS A 162 0.57 -12.46 0.17
CA LYS A 162 -0.57 -11.76 0.79
C LYS A 162 -1.80 -11.85 -0.11
N VAL A 163 -1.58 -11.93 -1.41
CA VAL A 163 -2.63 -12.07 -2.41
C VAL A 163 -2.19 -13.04 -3.51
N LYS A 164 -3.15 -13.76 -4.10
CA LYS A 164 -2.93 -14.60 -5.27
C LYS A 164 -3.09 -13.78 -6.54
N LYS A 165 -2.24 -14.01 -7.54
CA LYS A 165 -2.28 -13.29 -8.83
C LYS A 165 -3.67 -13.29 -9.49
N GLU A 166 -4.40 -14.40 -9.43
CA GLU A 166 -5.73 -14.55 -10.03
C GLU A 166 -6.81 -13.69 -9.36
N ASN A 167 -6.55 -13.20 -8.15
CA ASN A 167 -7.45 -12.37 -7.37
C ASN A 167 -7.14 -10.87 -7.49
N VAL A 168 -6.20 -10.48 -8.35
CA VAL A 168 -5.82 -9.09 -8.57
C VAL A 168 -6.35 -8.60 -9.91
N VAL A 169 -6.94 -7.40 -9.91
CA VAL A 169 -7.30 -6.67 -11.13
C VAL A 169 -6.67 -5.29 -11.07
N ILE A 170 -5.87 -4.95 -12.08
CA ILE A 170 -5.26 -3.63 -12.21
C ILE A 170 -6.13 -2.77 -13.12
N ILE A 171 -6.49 -1.56 -12.67
CA ILE A 171 -7.34 -0.60 -13.38
C ILE A 171 -6.61 0.73 -13.51
N GLY A 172 -6.51 1.25 -14.74
CA GLY A 172 -5.93 2.58 -15.00
C GLY A 172 -4.45 2.57 -15.42
N ALA A 173 -3.84 1.38 -15.48
CA ALA A 173 -2.45 1.21 -15.86
C ALA A 173 -2.16 1.76 -17.27
N ARG A 174 -1.17 2.63 -17.34
CA ARG A 174 -0.71 3.32 -18.56
C ARG A 174 0.79 3.56 -18.59
N ALA A 175 1.50 3.36 -17.50
CA ALA A 175 2.95 3.49 -17.37
C ALA A 175 3.52 2.21 -16.75
N LEU A 176 3.92 1.26 -17.59
CA LEU A 176 4.53 0.00 -17.16
C LEU A 176 5.96 -0.07 -17.71
N ASP A 177 6.91 -0.43 -16.86
CA ASP A 177 8.27 -0.72 -17.27
C ASP A 177 8.31 -2.02 -18.10
N GLU A 178 9.35 -2.20 -18.91
CA GLU A 178 9.51 -3.45 -19.68
C GLU A 178 9.54 -4.68 -18.77
N GLY A 179 10.21 -4.57 -17.61
CA GLY A 179 10.25 -5.64 -16.60
C GLY A 179 8.88 -5.99 -16.03
N GLU A 180 7.97 -5.02 -15.88
CA GLU A 180 6.60 -5.27 -15.40
C GLU A 180 5.73 -5.97 -16.46
N LYS A 181 5.94 -5.63 -17.74
CA LYS A 181 5.18 -6.23 -18.86
C LYS A 181 5.51 -7.70 -19.07
N THR A 182 6.77 -8.07 -18.87
CA THR A 182 7.26 -9.43 -19.14
C THR A 182 7.08 -10.38 -17.96
N SER A 183 7.13 -9.86 -16.72
CA SER A 183 7.24 -10.69 -15.52
C SER A 183 5.90 -11.24 -15.02
N PHE A 184 4.78 -10.57 -15.33
CA PHE A 184 3.48 -10.93 -14.76
C PHE A 184 2.36 -10.94 -15.82
N ALA A 185 1.87 -12.13 -16.16
CA ALA A 185 0.64 -12.29 -16.94
C ALA A 185 -0.59 -11.95 -16.07
N MET A 186 -0.84 -10.65 -15.87
CA MET A 186 -1.93 -10.13 -15.03
C MET A 186 -3.11 -9.65 -15.87
N LYS A 187 -4.32 -9.72 -15.30
CA LYS A 187 -5.49 -9.06 -15.89
C LYS A 187 -5.37 -7.55 -15.69
N VAL A 188 -4.89 -6.87 -16.72
CA VAL A 188 -4.77 -5.41 -16.76
C VAL A 188 -5.94 -4.83 -17.55
N LEU A 189 -6.82 -4.08 -16.87
CA LEU A 189 -7.86 -3.30 -17.50
C LEU A 189 -7.33 -1.89 -17.78
N LYS A 190 -6.94 -1.66 -19.04
CA LYS A 190 -6.59 -0.33 -19.53
C LYS A 190 -7.85 0.52 -19.62
N CYS A 191 -7.91 1.59 -18.83
CA CYS A 191 -8.98 2.56 -18.90
C CYS A 191 -8.44 3.90 -19.42
N SER A 192 -8.93 4.36 -20.57
CA SER A 192 -8.50 5.59 -21.23
C SER A 192 -9.19 6.86 -20.70
N ARG A 193 -10.24 6.70 -19.88
CA ARG A 193 -10.94 7.77 -19.15
C ARG A 193 -11.66 7.16 -17.94
N CYS A 194 -11.21 7.39 -16.70
CA CYS A 194 -12.08 7.21 -15.54
C CYS A 194 -11.53 7.86 -14.27
N MET A 195 -12.48 8.15 -13.38
CA MET A 195 -12.37 8.70 -12.04
C MET A 195 -12.88 7.64 -11.03
N LYS A 196 -12.14 7.47 -9.92
CA LYS A 196 -12.47 6.97 -8.57
C LYS A 196 -12.80 5.46 -8.33
N LEU A 197 -11.80 4.73 -7.81
CA LEU A 197 -11.75 4.19 -6.42
C LEU A 197 -10.27 4.12 -6.04
N ILE A 198 -9.82 4.87 -5.04
CA ILE A 198 -8.43 5.33 -4.92
C ILE A 198 -7.82 4.84 -3.60
N VAL A 199 -6.73 4.08 -3.66
CA VAL A 199 -5.69 4.15 -2.61
C VAL A 199 -4.96 5.45 -2.90
N TRP A 200 -5.11 6.47 -2.04
CA TRP A 200 -4.43 7.75 -2.25
C TRP A 200 -2.98 7.59 -1.84
N GLY A 201 -2.09 7.69 -2.83
CA GLY A 201 -0.68 8.01 -2.68
C GLY A 201 -0.19 8.99 -3.73
#